data_AF-A0A0C4DM62-F1
#
_entry.id   AF-A0A0C4DM62-F1
#
_cell.length_a   1.000
_cell.length_b   1.000
_cell.length_c   1.000
_cell.angle_alpha   90.00
_cell.angle_beta   90.00
_cell.angle_gamma   90.00
#
_symmetry.space_group_name_H-M   'P 1'
#
loop_
_entity.id
_entity.type
_entity.pdbx_description
1 polymer ?
#
loop_
_entity_poly.entity_id
_entity_poly.type
_entity_poly.pdbx_seq_one_letter_code
_entity_poly.pdbx_strand_id
1 'polypeptide(L)'
;MGDLVDFLTENADGFRKARLPALYSDFRGQRATNPDGYAANVSAWRRALAAIARSGLAPSSSSTGPPDSLILTTDDSLLRALESRQYGRPLALGVAINEAIAAGDLIPLPQYLAAKQSILARPASSFSLASVPWAVLSWGARQVGAATGLGGGGGVSDKLPKTRLVVLANVEAAAKSFVEKTEDASSRFERTWSKPHFLKTFQAELLPSGKLSAADADVLLTFLSRDKGLSSLRTRFATLSQLEEVAARIEQASDQVQLVKVMATSTDALKGLNSKVGGADAVGDVVDRLREQMDAVDEVSTILAESAGPVVDEDEIDEELAALEGEEKKKEEEKERAKREAEEAKEAEELQRQLEAIGSATEPTAEKEQRDAPRPGSADRDAAVEGIRRLSLEEPLPAQPTK
;
A
#
# COMPACT_ATOMS: atom_id res chain seq x y z
N MET A 1 19.17 11.40 -26.71
CA MET A 1 19.47 11.25 -25.26
C MET A 1 18.10 11.14 -24.58
N GLY A 2 17.96 10.47 -23.44
CA GLY A 2 16.63 10.34 -22.82
C GLY A 2 16.22 11.67 -22.21
N ASP A 3 14.94 12.07 -22.30
CA ASP A 3 14.48 13.40 -21.86
C ASP A 3 14.86 13.72 -20.40
N LEU A 4 14.85 12.71 -19.52
CA LEU A 4 15.30 12.81 -18.13
C LEU A 4 16.82 12.94 -17.98
N VAL A 5 17.59 12.29 -18.84
CA VAL A 5 19.05 12.37 -18.82
C VAL A 5 19.51 13.75 -19.26
N ASP A 6 18.86 14.32 -20.28
CA ASP A 6 19.10 15.70 -20.72
C ASP A 6 18.77 16.68 -19.59
N PHE A 7 17.58 16.56 -18.99
CA PHE A 7 17.20 17.35 -17.80
C PHE A 7 18.24 17.27 -16.68
N LEU A 8 18.73 16.07 -16.35
CA LEU A 8 19.75 15.88 -15.33
C LEU A 8 21.07 16.57 -15.68
N THR A 9 21.50 16.52 -16.95
CA THR A 9 22.74 17.18 -17.36
C THR A 9 22.70 18.70 -17.23
N GLU A 10 21.49 19.28 -17.29
CA GLU A 10 21.27 20.71 -17.18
C GLU A 10 21.01 21.17 -15.73
N ASN A 11 20.39 20.32 -14.90
CA ASN A 11 19.85 20.72 -13.60
C ASN A 11 20.51 20.05 -12.38
N ALA A 12 21.24 18.95 -12.56
CA ALA A 12 21.82 18.19 -11.44
C ALA A 12 23.34 18.36 -11.35
N ASP A 13 23.78 18.95 -10.23
CA ASP A 13 25.21 19.09 -9.94
C ASP A 13 25.90 17.72 -9.86
N GLY A 14 26.92 17.56 -10.70
CA GLY A 14 27.68 16.33 -10.80
C GLY A 14 27.21 15.38 -11.90
N PHE A 15 26.09 15.68 -12.58
CA PHE A 15 25.56 14.89 -13.72
C PHE A 15 25.99 15.46 -15.08
N ARG A 16 27.19 16.06 -15.15
CA ARG A 16 27.73 16.66 -16.38
C ARG A 16 27.97 15.60 -17.46
N LYS A 17 27.86 15.98 -18.74
CA LYS A 17 28.06 15.07 -19.90
C LYS A 17 29.35 14.24 -19.81
N ALA A 18 30.46 14.84 -19.36
CA ALA A 18 31.74 14.17 -19.19
C ALA A 18 31.76 13.07 -18.11
N ARG A 19 30.82 13.11 -17.15
CA ARG A 19 30.71 12.13 -16.06
C ARG A 19 29.75 10.98 -16.38
N LEU A 20 28.92 11.09 -17.42
CA LEU A 20 27.94 10.07 -17.77
C LEU A 20 28.54 8.67 -17.96
N PRO A 21 29.70 8.48 -18.61
CA PRO A 21 30.31 7.16 -18.72
C PRO A 21 30.61 6.52 -17.35
N ALA A 22 31.05 7.33 -16.38
CA ALA A 22 31.35 6.85 -15.03
C ALA A 22 30.08 6.64 -14.17
N LEU A 23 29.02 7.42 -14.41
CA LEU A 23 27.75 7.33 -13.68
C LEU A 23 26.89 6.14 -14.13
N TYR A 24 26.94 5.81 -15.42
CA TYR A 24 26.19 4.69 -16.00
C TYR A 24 26.94 3.36 -15.94
N SER A 25 28.26 3.38 -15.76
CA SER A 25 29.05 2.16 -15.57
C SER A 25 28.82 1.53 -14.20
N ASP A 26 29.25 0.28 -14.06
CA ASP A 26 29.32 -0.37 -12.76
C ASP A 26 30.51 0.18 -11.96
N PHE A 27 30.25 1.19 -11.13
CA PHE A 27 31.27 1.79 -10.26
C PHE A 27 31.40 1.12 -8.89
N ARG A 28 30.77 -0.04 -8.63
CA ARG A 28 30.81 -0.69 -7.31
C ARG A 28 32.21 -1.10 -6.88
N GLY A 29 33.02 -1.57 -7.83
CA GLY A 29 34.43 -1.91 -7.59
C GLY A 29 35.29 -0.73 -7.14
N GLN A 30 34.87 0.51 -7.44
CA GLN A 30 35.59 1.72 -7.01
C GLN A 30 35.57 1.88 -5.50
N ARG A 31 34.66 1.24 -4.76
CA ARG A 31 34.63 1.30 -3.29
C ARG A 31 35.97 0.89 -2.65
N ALA A 32 36.64 -0.10 -3.23
CA ALA A 32 37.94 -0.59 -2.74
C ALA A 32 39.13 0.11 -3.40
N THR A 33 39.02 0.46 -4.69
CA THR A 33 40.16 0.97 -5.48
C THR A 33 40.23 2.48 -5.57
N ASN A 34 39.10 3.18 -5.49
CA ASN A 34 38.98 4.63 -5.54
C ASN A 34 37.75 5.10 -4.73
N PRO A 35 37.85 5.14 -3.39
CA PRO A 35 36.72 5.44 -2.51
C PRO A 35 36.14 6.85 -2.74
N ASP A 36 36.99 7.83 -3.08
CA ASP A 36 36.56 9.19 -3.38
C ASP A 36 35.73 9.26 -4.66
N GLY A 37 36.14 8.54 -5.71
CA GLY A 37 35.39 8.40 -6.95
C GLY A 37 34.03 7.72 -6.72
N TYR A 38 34.00 6.66 -5.92
CA TYR A 38 32.77 5.99 -5.52
C TYR A 38 31.81 6.96 -4.79
N ALA A 39 32.30 7.66 -3.76
CA ALA A 39 31.50 8.63 -3.00
C ALA A 39 31.00 9.79 -3.89
N ALA A 40 31.82 10.25 -4.84
CA ALA A 40 31.45 11.27 -5.80
C ALA A 40 30.36 10.81 -6.78
N ASN A 41 30.31 9.52 -7.14
CA ASN A 41 29.27 8.95 -8.00
C ASN A 41 27.97 8.72 -7.22
N VAL A 42 28.06 8.20 -6.00
CA VAL A 42 26.90 8.05 -5.10
C VAL A 42 26.23 9.41 -4.83
N SER A 43 27.02 10.43 -4.48
CA SER A 43 26.48 11.77 -4.20
C SER A 43 25.90 12.47 -5.45
N ALA A 44 26.42 12.18 -6.64
CA ALA A 44 25.85 12.66 -7.90
C ALA A 44 24.48 12.01 -8.17
N TRP A 45 24.37 10.69 -8.00
CA TRP A 45 23.11 9.98 -8.13
C TRP A 45 22.08 10.42 -7.09
N ARG A 46 22.48 10.61 -5.83
CA ARG A 46 21.59 11.14 -4.78
C ARG A 46 20.99 12.50 -5.17
N ARG A 47 21.81 13.43 -5.65
CA ARG A 47 21.35 14.76 -6.11
C ARG A 47 20.48 14.66 -7.35
N ALA A 48 20.83 13.80 -8.30
CA ALA A 48 20.02 13.56 -9.49
C ALA A 48 18.62 13.03 -9.14
N LEU A 49 18.53 12.04 -8.26
CA LEU A 49 17.26 11.50 -7.77
C LEU A 49 16.41 12.55 -7.07
N ALA A 50 17.03 13.40 -6.24
CA ALA A 50 16.34 14.51 -5.60
C ALA A 50 15.82 15.54 -6.61
N ALA A 51 16.63 15.91 -7.61
CA ALA A 51 16.25 16.84 -8.66
C ALA A 51 15.09 16.32 -9.53
N ILE A 52 15.12 15.05 -9.91
CA ILE A 52 14.06 14.40 -10.71
C ILE A 52 12.75 14.31 -9.93
N ALA A 53 12.81 13.93 -8.66
CA ALA A 53 11.63 13.97 -7.80
C ALA A 53 11.11 15.40 -7.72
N ARG A 54 11.95 16.38 -7.39
CA ARG A 54 11.52 17.77 -7.16
C ARG A 54 10.90 18.44 -8.40
N SER A 55 11.33 18.05 -9.60
CA SER A 55 10.76 18.57 -10.85
C SER A 55 9.40 17.95 -11.21
N GLY A 56 9.01 16.86 -10.55
CA GLY A 56 7.81 16.08 -10.89
C GLY A 56 7.95 15.26 -12.18
N LEU A 57 9.18 15.13 -12.71
CA LEU A 57 9.48 14.31 -13.89
C LEU A 57 9.74 12.84 -13.54
N ALA A 58 9.84 12.52 -12.25
CA ALA A 58 9.96 11.15 -11.79
C ALA A 58 8.73 10.32 -12.25
N PRO A 59 8.93 9.07 -12.70
CA PRO A 59 7.80 8.20 -12.97
C PRO A 59 6.93 8.03 -11.71
N SER A 60 5.65 8.36 -11.85
CA SER A 60 4.68 8.38 -10.76
C SER A 60 4.10 6.99 -10.52
N SER A 61 3.87 6.65 -9.25
CA SER A 61 3.12 5.43 -8.90
C SER A 61 1.60 5.58 -9.15
N SER A 62 1.10 6.80 -9.38
CA SER A 62 -0.30 7.08 -9.67
C SER A 62 -0.44 7.59 -11.11
N SER A 63 -1.27 6.92 -11.91
CA SER A 63 -1.56 7.31 -13.30
C SER A 63 -2.61 8.43 -13.41
N THR A 64 -3.38 8.68 -12.35
CA THR A 64 -4.54 9.60 -12.36
C THR A 64 -4.36 10.84 -11.48
N GLY A 65 -3.28 10.89 -10.68
CA GLY A 65 -2.97 12.00 -9.79
C GLY A 65 -1.79 12.88 -10.25
N PRO A 66 -1.56 14.04 -9.60
CA PRO A 66 -0.33 14.81 -9.81
C PRO A 66 0.91 13.97 -9.43
N PRO A 67 2.06 14.20 -10.08
CA PRO A 67 3.28 13.46 -9.78
C PRO A 67 3.77 13.76 -8.35
N ASP A 68 4.32 12.74 -7.71
CA ASP A 68 4.98 12.89 -6.41
C ASP A 68 6.30 13.65 -6.60
N SER A 69 6.50 14.73 -5.83
CA SER A 69 7.71 15.56 -5.88
C SER A 69 8.61 15.43 -4.63
N LEU A 70 8.02 14.98 -3.51
CA LEU A 70 8.75 14.69 -2.27
C LEU A 70 9.01 13.19 -2.09
N ILE A 71 8.28 12.35 -2.83
CA ILE A 71 8.40 10.90 -2.80
C ILE A 71 8.93 10.41 -4.15
N LEU A 72 9.92 9.52 -4.10
CA LEU A 72 10.47 8.81 -5.24
C LEU A 72 10.05 7.34 -5.18
N THR A 73 9.51 6.82 -6.28
CA THR A 73 9.25 5.38 -6.42
C THR A 73 10.42 4.71 -7.13
N THR A 74 11.05 3.75 -6.49
CA THR A 74 12.14 2.95 -7.06
C THR A 74 11.55 1.70 -7.68
N ASP A 75 11.40 1.61 -8.99
CA ASP A 75 11.00 0.40 -9.69
C ASP A 75 11.62 0.35 -11.10
N ASP A 76 11.24 -0.63 -11.91
CA ASP A 76 11.75 -0.75 -13.29
C ASP A 76 11.32 0.43 -14.19
N SER A 77 10.26 1.16 -13.85
CA SER A 77 9.87 2.36 -14.60
C SER A 77 10.90 3.49 -14.42
N LEU A 78 11.47 3.64 -13.22
CA LEU A 78 12.56 4.58 -12.97
C LEU A 78 13.83 4.22 -13.77
N LEU A 79 14.17 2.93 -13.85
CA LEU A 79 15.30 2.46 -14.66
C LEU A 79 15.11 2.76 -16.14
N ARG A 80 13.92 2.47 -16.68
CA ARG A 80 13.58 2.77 -18.08
C ARG A 80 13.61 4.26 -18.35
N ALA A 81 13.10 5.06 -17.42
CA ALA A 81 13.07 6.51 -17.54
C ALA A 81 14.48 7.14 -17.53
N LEU A 82 15.42 6.51 -16.83
CA LEU A 82 16.84 6.90 -16.79
C LEU A 82 17.70 6.26 -17.89
N GLU A 83 17.12 5.47 -18.79
CA GLU A 83 17.85 4.78 -19.84
C GLU A 83 18.40 5.79 -20.87
N SER A 84 19.71 5.76 -21.08
CA SER A 84 20.39 6.57 -22.08
C SER A 84 20.57 5.78 -23.37
N ARG A 85 20.26 6.39 -24.51
CA ARG A 85 20.55 5.79 -25.83
C ARG A 85 22.03 5.49 -26.05
N GLN A 86 22.93 6.22 -25.40
CA GLN A 86 24.38 6.08 -25.56
C GLN A 86 25.02 5.17 -24.51
N TYR A 87 24.52 5.21 -23.27
CA TYR A 87 25.15 4.53 -22.13
C TYR A 87 24.32 3.40 -21.54
N GLY A 88 23.12 3.14 -22.09
CA GLY A 88 22.20 2.12 -21.58
C GLY A 88 21.59 2.51 -20.23
N ARG A 89 21.30 1.50 -19.42
CA ARG A 89 20.73 1.65 -18.07
C ARG A 89 21.82 1.89 -17.03
N PRO A 90 21.52 2.62 -15.94
CA PRO A 90 22.50 2.85 -14.89
C PRO A 90 22.72 1.59 -14.04
N LEU A 91 23.88 0.94 -14.20
CA LEU A 91 24.18 -0.38 -13.61
C LEU A 91 24.34 -0.36 -12.08
N ALA A 92 24.80 0.76 -11.52
CA ALA A 92 25.06 0.90 -10.08
C ALA A 92 24.01 1.76 -9.35
N LEU A 93 22.87 2.08 -10.00
CA LEU A 93 21.84 2.96 -9.42
C LEU A 93 21.32 2.47 -8.07
N GLY A 94 21.02 1.17 -7.94
CA GLY A 94 20.51 0.64 -6.67
C GLY A 94 21.52 0.74 -5.52
N VAL A 95 22.83 0.75 -5.81
CA VAL A 95 23.85 0.96 -4.76
C VAL A 95 23.81 2.41 -4.29
N ALA A 96 23.68 3.37 -5.20
CA ALA A 96 23.51 4.76 -4.81
C ALA A 96 22.23 5.00 -4.00
N ILE A 97 21.12 4.33 -4.34
CA ILE A 97 19.88 4.37 -3.56
C ILE A 97 20.10 3.79 -2.17
N ASN A 98 20.75 2.63 -2.05
CA ASN A 98 21.01 1.99 -0.77
C ASN A 98 21.91 2.83 0.14
N GLU A 99 22.98 3.41 -0.41
CA GLU A 99 23.85 4.33 0.34
C GLU A 99 23.08 5.59 0.78
N ALA A 100 22.19 6.12 -0.05
CA ALA A 100 21.35 7.26 0.33
C ALA A 100 20.31 6.91 1.40
N ILE A 101 19.81 5.66 1.43
CA ILE A 101 18.96 5.15 2.53
C ILE A 101 19.77 5.02 3.82
N ALA A 102 20.98 4.43 3.74
CA ALA A 102 21.86 4.27 4.89
C ALA A 102 22.31 5.62 5.47
N ALA A 103 22.50 6.63 4.63
CA ALA A 103 22.80 7.99 5.04
C ALA A 103 21.59 8.73 5.65
N GLY A 104 20.37 8.21 5.47
CA GLY A 104 19.13 8.86 5.92
C GLY A 104 18.58 9.94 4.99
N ASP A 105 19.18 10.11 3.80
CA ASP A 105 18.73 11.08 2.80
C ASP A 105 17.46 10.62 2.07
N LEU A 106 17.32 9.30 1.90
CA LEU A 106 16.14 8.63 1.38
C LEU A 106 15.53 7.76 2.46
N ILE A 107 14.27 8.00 2.83
CA ILE A 107 13.64 7.29 3.94
C ILE A 107 12.42 6.52 3.44
N PRO A 108 12.29 5.21 3.70
CA PRO A 108 11.09 4.47 3.35
C PRO A 108 9.82 5.17 3.87
N LEU A 109 8.84 5.38 3.00
CA LEU A 109 7.63 6.15 3.32
C LEU A 109 6.89 5.66 4.59
N PRO A 110 6.67 4.34 4.79
CA PRO A 110 6.02 3.85 6.00
C PRO A 110 6.82 4.20 7.27
N GLN A 111 8.14 4.08 7.22
CA GLN A 111 9.05 4.41 8.31
C GLN A 111 9.03 5.91 8.62
N TYR A 112 9.03 6.73 7.57
CA TYR A 112 9.00 8.19 7.69
C TYR A 112 7.73 8.67 8.41
N LEU A 113 6.56 8.14 8.02
CA LEU A 113 5.26 8.51 8.58
C LEU A 113 5.04 7.95 10.00
N ALA A 114 5.58 6.76 10.29
CA ALA A 114 5.49 6.14 11.62
C ALA A 114 6.44 6.77 12.65
N ALA A 115 7.50 7.45 12.21
CA ALA A 115 8.50 8.03 13.10
C ALA A 115 7.91 9.18 13.95
N LYS A 116 7.86 8.96 15.27
CA LYS A 116 7.32 9.92 16.27
C LYS A 116 8.30 11.03 16.67
N GLN A 117 9.59 10.82 16.49
CA GLN A 117 10.67 11.74 16.89
C GLN A 117 11.26 12.43 15.67
N SER A 118 11.87 13.62 15.87
CA SER A 118 12.52 14.38 14.79
C SER A 118 13.55 13.51 14.07
N ILE A 119 13.52 13.57 12.74
CA ILE A 119 14.46 12.84 11.87
C ILE A 119 15.80 13.56 11.79
N LEU A 120 15.79 14.88 11.90
CA LEU A 120 16.99 15.75 11.86
C LEU A 120 17.91 15.58 13.07
N ALA A 121 17.34 15.25 14.23
CA ALA A 121 18.10 15.07 15.47
C ALA A 121 18.74 13.68 15.58
N ARG A 122 18.53 12.80 14.59
CA ARG A 122 18.90 11.39 14.68
C ARG A 122 20.23 11.13 13.96
N PRO A 123 21.24 10.52 14.63
CA PRO A 123 22.47 10.13 13.94
C PRO A 123 22.16 9.05 12.91
N ALA A 124 22.87 9.06 11.76
CA ALA A 124 22.70 8.11 10.67
C ALA A 124 22.74 6.63 11.12
N SER A 125 23.43 6.33 12.21
CA SER A 125 23.49 5.02 12.87
C SER A 125 22.15 4.51 13.44
N SER A 126 21.12 5.35 13.52
CA SER A 126 19.81 4.96 14.05
C SER A 126 18.80 4.53 12.98
N PHE A 127 19.14 4.65 11.70
CA PHE A 127 18.39 3.99 10.64
C PHE A 127 18.71 2.50 10.71
N SER A 128 17.90 1.78 11.51
CA SER A 128 18.06 0.34 11.65
C SER A 128 17.87 -0.35 10.30
N LEU A 129 18.88 -1.11 9.86
CA LEU A 129 18.79 -1.98 8.69
C LEU A 129 17.72 -3.08 8.86
N ALA A 130 17.19 -3.30 10.07
CA ALA A 130 16.14 -4.27 10.34
C ALA A 130 14.78 -3.92 9.71
N SER A 131 14.52 -2.65 9.37
CA SER A 131 13.26 -2.19 8.75
C SER A 131 13.36 -1.83 7.27
N VAL A 132 14.57 -1.92 6.69
CA VAL A 132 14.75 -1.85 5.23
C VAL A 132 14.24 -3.18 4.65
N PRO A 133 13.36 -3.19 3.63
CA PRO A 133 12.86 -4.43 3.08
C PRO A 133 14.02 -5.36 2.71
N TRP A 134 14.00 -6.61 3.18
CA TRP A 134 15.09 -7.58 2.93
C TRP A 134 15.42 -7.73 1.44
N ALA A 135 14.45 -7.46 0.55
CA ALA A 135 14.62 -7.37 -0.89
C ALA A 135 15.63 -6.28 -1.35
N VAL A 136 15.66 -5.13 -0.68
CA VAL A 136 16.52 -3.97 -1.00
C VAL A 136 17.97 -4.23 -0.56
N LEU A 137 18.16 -4.84 0.61
CA LEU A 137 19.48 -5.25 1.11
C LEU A 137 20.05 -6.45 0.34
N SER A 138 19.21 -7.45 0.05
CA SER A 138 19.63 -8.62 -0.73
C SER A 138 19.96 -8.28 -2.18
N TRP A 139 19.34 -7.28 -2.81
CA TRP A 139 19.78 -6.79 -4.13
C TRP A 139 21.24 -6.29 -4.09
N GLY A 140 21.60 -5.49 -3.09
CA GLY A 140 22.97 -4.96 -2.91
C GLY A 140 24.00 -6.04 -2.59
N ALA A 141 23.65 -7.03 -1.76
CA ALA A 141 24.52 -8.15 -1.40
C ALA A 141 24.66 -9.19 -2.53
N ARG A 142 23.60 -9.45 -3.31
CA ARG A 142 23.59 -10.45 -4.41
C ARG A 142 24.52 -10.09 -5.57
N GLN A 143 24.79 -8.81 -5.77
CA GLN A 143 25.78 -8.33 -6.75
C GLN A 143 27.24 -8.40 -6.24
N VAL A 144 27.46 -8.26 -4.93
CA VAL A 144 28.79 -8.46 -4.32
C VAL A 144 29.16 -9.96 -4.24
N GLY A 145 28.18 -10.84 -4.02
CA GLY A 145 28.37 -12.30 -4.06
C GLY A 145 28.74 -12.84 -5.45
N ALA A 146 28.26 -12.21 -6.51
CA ALA A 146 28.64 -12.55 -7.90
C ALA A 146 30.09 -12.15 -8.23
N ALA A 147 30.57 -11.02 -7.70
CA ALA A 147 31.96 -10.56 -7.90
C ALA A 147 33.00 -11.35 -7.06
N THR A 148 32.56 -12.08 -6.02
CA THR A 148 33.41 -12.86 -5.11
C THR A 148 33.30 -14.37 -5.31
N GLY A 149 32.43 -14.83 -6.22
CA GLY A 149 32.26 -16.26 -6.54
C GLY A 149 31.60 -17.12 -5.46
N LEU A 150 31.06 -16.50 -4.40
CA LEU A 150 30.47 -17.21 -3.25
C LEU A 150 28.92 -17.27 -3.28
N GLY A 151 28.27 -16.67 -4.29
CA GLY A 151 26.81 -16.70 -4.45
C GLY A 151 26.34 -17.88 -5.30
N GLY A 152 25.61 -18.82 -4.68
CA GLY A 152 24.96 -19.94 -5.36
C GLY A 152 24.05 -19.50 -6.51
N GLY A 153 24.14 -20.23 -7.62
CA GLY A 153 23.52 -19.92 -8.91
C GLY A 153 22.02 -19.65 -8.83
N GLY A 154 21.65 -18.40 -9.06
CA GLY A 154 20.31 -17.95 -9.38
C GLY A 154 20.44 -16.66 -10.18
N GLY A 155 19.93 -16.63 -11.41
CA GLY A 155 20.12 -15.54 -12.36
C GLY A 155 19.91 -14.16 -11.74
N VAL A 156 20.85 -13.25 -11.97
CA VAL A 156 20.80 -11.85 -11.55
C VAL A 156 19.54 -11.22 -12.14
N SER A 157 18.46 -11.11 -11.36
CA SER A 157 17.35 -10.27 -11.76
C SER A 157 17.72 -8.83 -11.46
N ASP A 158 18.06 -8.08 -12.51
CA ASP A 158 18.46 -6.66 -12.49
C ASP A 158 17.32 -5.69 -12.11
N LYS A 159 16.30 -6.18 -11.41
CA LYS A 159 15.06 -5.47 -11.13
C LYS A 159 15.19 -4.65 -9.85
N LEU A 160 14.94 -3.35 -9.96
CA LEU A 160 14.86 -2.44 -8.82
C LEU A 160 13.59 -2.76 -8.00
N PRO A 161 13.70 -2.99 -6.68
CA PRO A 161 12.56 -3.36 -5.85
C PRO A 161 11.60 -2.18 -5.68
N LYS A 162 10.31 -2.41 -5.98
CA LYS A 162 9.24 -1.41 -5.88
C LYS A 162 9.13 -0.85 -4.46
N THR A 163 9.70 0.32 -4.23
CA THR A 163 9.73 0.98 -2.91
C THR A 163 9.44 2.47 -3.07
N ARG A 164 8.67 3.04 -2.14
CA ARG A 164 8.43 4.49 -2.07
C ARG A 164 9.33 5.10 -1.01
N LEU A 165 10.18 6.04 -1.42
CA LEU A 165 11.19 6.68 -0.60
C LEU A 165 10.91 8.18 -0.52
N VAL A 166 10.91 8.74 0.69
CA VAL A 166 10.84 10.17 0.93
C VAL A 166 12.21 10.78 0.69
N VAL A 167 12.28 11.80 -0.15
CA VAL A 167 13.50 12.55 -0.43
C VAL A 167 13.64 13.69 0.58
N LEU A 168 14.44 13.48 1.63
CA LEU A 168 14.50 14.39 2.77
C LEU A 168 14.92 15.82 2.36
N ALA A 169 15.90 15.95 1.46
CA ALA A 169 16.35 17.25 0.95
C ALA A 169 15.23 18.07 0.30
N ASN A 170 14.30 17.41 -0.41
CA ASN A 170 13.17 18.10 -1.04
C ASN A 170 12.14 18.53 0.02
N VAL A 171 11.90 17.68 1.03
CA VAL A 171 10.99 17.99 2.14
C VAL A 171 11.51 19.19 2.94
N GLU A 172 12.81 19.22 3.24
CA GLU A 172 13.45 20.33 3.94
C GLU A 172 13.38 21.63 3.13
N ALA A 173 13.63 21.56 1.82
CA ALA A 173 13.53 22.72 0.95
C ALA A 173 12.09 23.26 0.89
N ALA A 174 11.10 22.39 0.72
CA ALA A 174 9.69 22.78 0.72
C ALA A 174 9.27 23.37 2.07
N ALA A 175 9.68 22.75 3.18
CA ALA A 175 9.39 23.25 4.52
C ALA A 175 10.07 24.59 4.80
N LYS A 176 11.29 24.81 4.31
CA LYS A 176 11.98 26.10 4.43
C LYS A 176 11.23 27.19 3.68
N SER A 177 10.85 26.95 2.43
CA SER A 177 10.05 27.90 1.63
C SER A 177 8.69 28.20 2.28
N PHE A 178 8.08 27.21 2.94
CA PHE A 178 6.86 27.42 3.72
C PHE A 178 7.10 28.34 4.94
N VAL A 179 8.15 28.09 5.72
CA VAL A 179 8.46 28.87 6.93
C VAL A 179 8.77 30.31 6.57
N GLU A 180 9.65 30.56 5.59
CA GLU A 180 10.02 31.91 5.15
C GLU A 180 8.81 32.76 4.76
N LYS A 181 7.80 32.16 4.11
CA LYS A 181 6.58 32.87 3.71
C LYS A 181 5.54 33.04 4.82
N THR A 182 5.63 32.23 5.87
CA THR A 182 4.70 32.29 7.00
C THR A 182 5.29 33.05 8.20
N GLU A 183 6.50 33.58 8.07
CA GLU A 183 7.11 34.49 9.05
C GLU A 183 6.28 35.77 9.24
N ASP A 184 5.76 36.36 8.14
CA ASP A 184 4.93 37.57 8.19
C ASP A 184 3.52 37.32 8.75
N ALA A 185 3.01 36.09 8.64
CA ALA A 185 1.77 35.65 9.29
C ALA A 185 2.02 35.40 10.79
N SER A 186 2.25 36.50 11.52
CA SER A 186 2.75 36.52 12.90
C SER A 186 1.70 36.09 13.94
N SER A 187 0.42 35.96 13.59
CA SER A 187 -0.63 35.49 14.50
C SER A 187 -0.76 33.96 14.51
N ARG A 188 -0.81 33.36 15.71
CA ARG A 188 -1.03 31.91 15.92
C ARG A 188 -2.38 31.41 15.39
N PHE A 189 -3.33 32.31 15.15
CA PHE A 189 -4.66 32.04 14.57
C PHE A 189 -4.66 32.17 13.05
N GLU A 190 -3.78 32.97 12.45
CA GLU A 190 -3.64 33.06 10.99
C GLU A 190 -2.97 31.82 10.40
N ARG A 191 -2.34 30.98 11.25
CA ARG A 191 -1.65 29.74 10.87
C ARG A 191 -2.54 28.49 10.91
N THR A 192 -3.86 28.65 10.87
CA THR A 192 -4.78 27.51 10.78
C THR A 192 -5.33 27.42 9.37
N TRP A 193 -4.97 26.34 8.68
CA TRP A 193 -5.46 26.05 7.34
C TRP A 193 -6.02 24.63 7.31
N SER A 194 -7.09 24.42 6.56
CA SER A 194 -7.54 23.08 6.15
C SER A 194 -6.57 22.46 5.14
N LYS A 195 -6.57 21.13 4.96
CA LYS A 195 -5.77 20.49 3.86
C LYS A 195 -6.04 21.15 2.52
N PRO A 196 -7.32 21.27 2.12
CA PRO A 196 -7.65 21.84 0.83
C PRO A 196 -7.17 23.29 0.70
N HIS A 197 -7.36 24.11 1.75
CA HIS A 197 -6.93 25.51 1.73
C HIS A 197 -5.40 25.64 1.69
N PHE A 198 -4.69 24.88 2.52
CA PHE A 198 -3.22 24.88 2.54
C PHE A 198 -2.65 24.54 1.16
N LEU A 199 -3.18 23.49 0.54
CA LEU A 199 -2.75 23.06 -0.79
C LEU A 199 -3.08 24.14 -1.83
N LYS A 200 -4.28 24.70 -1.83
CA LYS A 200 -4.67 25.76 -2.76
C LYS A 200 -3.76 27.00 -2.67
N THR A 201 -3.36 27.38 -1.46
CA THR A 201 -2.56 28.59 -1.22
C THR A 201 -1.08 28.39 -1.50
N PHE A 202 -0.50 27.25 -1.11
CA PHE A 202 0.95 27.10 -1.09
C PHE A 202 1.52 26.12 -2.14
N GLN A 203 0.71 25.23 -2.76
CA GLN A 203 1.25 24.18 -3.65
C GLN A 203 2.06 24.72 -4.83
N ALA A 204 1.67 25.86 -5.40
CA ALA A 204 2.34 26.47 -6.55
C ALA A 204 3.74 27.00 -6.21
N GLU A 205 3.95 27.31 -4.93
CA GLU A 205 5.12 28.02 -4.46
C GLU A 205 6.10 27.12 -3.70
N LEU A 206 5.60 26.03 -3.11
CA LEU A 206 6.41 25.06 -2.37
C LEU A 206 7.20 24.12 -3.29
N LEU A 207 6.69 23.87 -4.50
CA LEU A 207 7.27 22.93 -5.44
C LEU A 207 7.36 23.52 -6.85
N PRO A 208 8.44 23.25 -7.59
CA PRO A 208 8.55 23.62 -9.01
C PRO A 208 7.45 23.02 -9.90
N SER A 209 6.96 21.83 -9.54
CA SER A 209 5.86 21.15 -10.24
C SER A 209 4.51 21.84 -10.07
N GLY A 210 4.40 22.76 -9.11
CA GLY A 210 3.21 23.56 -8.81
C GLY A 210 2.00 22.77 -8.32
N LYS A 211 2.14 21.46 -8.10
CA LYS A 211 1.10 20.55 -7.61
C LYS A 211 1.69 19.67 -6.53
N LEU A 212 0.97 19.51 -5.44
CA LEU A 212 1.35 18.62 -4.34
C LEU A 212 0.42 17.41 -4.34
N SER A 213 0.97 16.20 -4.41
CA SER A 213 0.14 15.00 -4.28
C SER A 213 -0.40 14.86 -2.85
N ALA A 214 -1.47 14.07 -2.67
CA ALA A 214 -2.02 13.81 -1.35
C ALA A 214 -0.97 13.17 -0.41
N ALA A 215 -0.09 12.33 -0.95
CA ALA A 215 0.99 11.67 -0.22
C ALA A 215 2.13 12.64 0.13
N ASP A 216 2.52 13.51 -0.80
CA ASP A 216 3.48 14.59 -0.53
C ASP A 216 2.95 15.55 0.55
N ALA A 217 1.64 15.83 0.55
CA ALA A 217 0.99 16.63 1.59
C ALA A 217 1.17 16.01 2.97
N ASP A 218 0.93 14.70 3.08
CA ASP A 218 1.07 14.00 4.37
C ASP A 218 2.53 13.97 4.82
N VAL A 219 3.48 13.79 3.91
CA VAL A 219 4.93 13.83 4.20
C VAL A 219 5.35 15.21 4.72
N LEU A 220 4.96 16.28 4.02
CA LEU A 220 5.31 17.65 4.37
C LEU A 220 4.66 18.06 5.69
N LEU A 221 3.36 17.80 5.87
CA LEU A 221 2.65 18.10 7.11
C LEU A 221 3.22 17.32 8.29
N THR A 222 3.62 16.06 8.09
CA THR A 222 4.30 15.27 9.11
C THR A 222 5.60 15.95 9.51
N PHE A 223 6.44 16.37 8.55
CA PHE A 223 7.68 17.09 8.83
C PHE A 223 7.45 18.39 9.61
N LEU A 224 6.53 19.24 9.14
CA LEU A 224 6.23 20.52 9.77
C LEU A 224 5.75 20.31 11.21
N SER A 225 4.86 19.34 11.43
CA SER A 225 4.31 19.06 12.76
C SER A 225 5.35 18.50 13.74
N ARG A 226 6.22 17.60 13.27
CA ARG A 226 7.15 16.83 14.10
C ARG A 226 8.47 17.54 14.31
N ASP A 227 9.05 18.10 13.24
CA ASP A 227 10.41 18.63 13.21
C ASP A 227 10.45 20.15 13.37
N LYS A 228 9.41 20.88 12.94
CA LYS A 228 9.34 22.35 13.09
C LYS A 228 8.48 22.81 14.27
N GLY A 229 7.97 21.88 15.09
CA GLY A 229 7.16 22.21 16.27
C GLY A 229 5.82 22.86 15.94
N LEU A 230 5.41 22.82 14.67
CA LEU A 230 4.11 23.27 14.20
C LEU A 230 3.03 22.21 14.51
N SER A 231 3.14 21.53 15.65
CA SER A 231 2.25 20.44 16.08
C SER A 231 0.79 20.89 16.16
N SER A 232 0.58 22.16 16.51
CA SER A 232 -0.73 22.79 16.48
C SER A 232 -1.35 22.80 15.08
N LEU A 233 -0.57 22.86 14.00
CA LEU A 233 -1.11 22.80 12.64
C LEU A 233 -1.74 21.46 12.32
N ARG A 234 -1.09 20.34 12.69
CA ARG A 234 -1.64 19.00 12.40
C ARG A 234 -2.90 18.70 13.19
N THR A 235 -2.89 18.97 14.49
CA THR A 235 -4.08 18.79 15.34
C THR A 235 -5.22 19.71 14.90
N ARG A 236 -4.92 20.99 14.59
CA ARG A 236 -5.95 21.94 14.16
C ARG A 236 -6.51 21.63 12.79
N PHE A 237 -5.68 21.13 11.87
CA PHE A 237 -6.14 20.66 10.57
C PHE A 237 -7.05 19.45 10.72
N ALA A 238 -6.70 18.48 11.56
CA ALA A 238 -7.54 17.32 11.81
C ALA A 238 -8.90 17.74 12.39
N THR A 239 -8.92 18.67 13.36
CA THR A 239 -10.17 19.20 13.90
C THR A 239 -10.95 20.04 12.88
N LEU A 240 -10.27 20.78 12.01
CA LEU A 240 -10.92 21.62 11.02
C LEU A 240 -11.53 20.76 9.90
N SER A 241 -10.85 19.72 9.44
CA SER A 241 -11.45 18.72 8.53
C SER A 241 -12.65 18.02 9.16
N GLN A 242 -12.61 17.72 10.46
CA GLN A 242 -13.79 17.21 11.18
C GLN A 242 -14.93 18.23 11.22
N LEU A 243 -14.64 19.52 11.41
CA LEU A 243 -15.65 20.58 11.39
C LEU A 243 -16.23 20.82 9.98
N GLU A 244 -15.41 20.76 8.93
CA GLU A 244 -15.87 20.81 7.53
C GLU A 244 -16.80 19.62 7.23
N GLU A 245 -16.46 18.42 7.68
CA GLU A 245 -17.31 17.24 7.54
C GLU A 245 -18.64 17.39 8.30
N VAL A 246 -18.60 17.92 9.53
CA VAL A 246 -19.81 18.18 10.31
C VAL A 246 -20.67 19.27 9.64
N ALA A 247 -20.07 20.32 9.10
CA ALA A 247 -20.79 21.37 8.37
C ALA A 247 -21.49 20.79 7.13
N ALA A 248 -20.81 19.95 6.35
CA ALA A 248 -21.39 19.27 5.19
C ALA A 248 -22.56 18.34 5.60
N ARG A 249 -22.44 17.64 6.73
CA ARG A 249 -23.55 16.82 7.27
C ARG A 249 -24.73 17.68 7.75
N ILE A 250 -24.49 18.86 8.32
CA ILE A 250 -25.55 19.80 8.72
C ILE A 250 -26.29 20.34 7.50
N GLU A 251 -25.55 20.67 6.43
CA GLU A 251 -26.12 21.09 5.16
C GLU A 251 -27.00 19.99 4.56
N GLN A 252 -26.49 18.75 4.51
CA GLN A 252 -27.26 17.58 4.07
C GLN A 252 -28.52 17.34 4.93
N ALA A 253 -28.43 17.52 6.24
CA ALA A 253 -29.58 17.39 7.14
C ALA A 253 -30.61 18.51 6.91
N SER A 254 -30.17 19.73 6.62
CA SER A 254 -31.05 20.83 6.22
C SER A 254 -31.80 20.51 4.93
N ASP A 255 -31.12 19.96 3.93
CA ASP A 255 -31.74 19.51 2.69
C ASP A 255 -32.79 18.41 2.93
N GLN A 256 -32.50 17.46 3.83
CA GLN A 256 -33.46 16.43 4.24
C GLN A 256 -34.69 17.03 4.94
N VAL A 257 -34.51 18.01 5.84
CA VAL A 257 -35.64 18.72 6.47
C VAL A 257 -36.47 19.46 5.41
N GLN A 258 -35.82 20.07 4.42
CA GLN A 258 -36.51 20.75 3.33
C GLN A 258 -37.28 19.76 2.46
N LEU A 259 -36.72 18.59 2.16
CA LEU A 259 -37.42 17.50 1.47
C LEU A 259 -38.64 17.01 2.27
N VAL A 260 -38.50 16.77 3.57
CA VAL A 260 -39.62 16.35 4.43
C VAL A 260 -40.71 17.41 4.48
N LYS A 261 -40.34 18.70 4.49
CA LYS A 261 -41.31 19.81 4.41
C LYS A 261 -42.05 19.82 3.07
N VAL A 262 -41.34 19.58 1.96
CA VAL A 262 -41.96 19.42 0.64
C VAL A 262 -42.91 18.22 0.64
N MET A 263 -42.49 17.07 1.18
CA MET A 263 -43.34 15.88 1.31
C MET A 263 -44.58 16.15 2.17
N ALA A 264 -44.46 16.91 3.27
CA ALA A 264 -45.59 17.31 4.10
C ALA A 264 -46.55 18.21 3.31
N THR A 265 -46.05 19.21 2.59
CA THR A 265 -46.89 20.05 1.72
C THR A 265 -47.55 19.28 0.58
N SER A 266 -46.86 18.30 -0.02
CA SER A 266 -47.44 17.39 -1.01
C SER A 266 -48.51 16.51 -0.39
N THR A 267 -48.32 16.05 0.86
CA THR A 267 -49.31 15.27 1.60
C THR A 267 -50.55 16.10 1.92
N ASP A 268 -50.39 17.36 2.36
CA ASP A 268 -51.49 18.28 2.59
C ASP A 268 -52.23 18.63 1.30
N ALA A 269 -51.50 18.82 0.19
CA ALA A 269 -52.08 19.02 -1.14
C ALA A 269 -52.86 17.77 -1.60
N LEU A 270 -52.30 16.58 -1.42
CA LEU A 270 -52.96 15.30 -1.71
C LEU A 270 -54.20 15.11 -0.85
N LYS A 271 -54.14 15.45 0.45
CA LYS A 271 -55.29 15.41 1.35
C LYS A 271 -56.37 16.41 0.92
N GLY A 272 -55.97 17.61 0.49
CA GLY A 272 -56.86 18.62 -0.07
C GLY A 272 -57.54 18.15 -1.37
N LEU A 273 -56.77 17.54 -2.29
CA LEU A 273 -57.30 16.93 -3.50
C LEU A 273 -58.24 15.77 -3.18
N ASN A 274 -57.86 14.88 -2.26
CA ASN A 274 -58.69 13.77 -1.80
C ASN A 274 -60.00 14.28 -1.21
N SER A 275 -59.99 15.37 -0.44
CA SER A 275 -61.22 15.96 0.11
C SER A 275 -62.14 16.60 -0.93
N LYS A 276 -61.57 17.17 -2.02
CA LYS A 276 -62.35 17.76 -3.11
C LYS A 276 -62.89 16.72 -4.10
N VAL A 277 -62.17 15.61 -4.26
CA VAL A 277 -62.62 14.45 -5.07
C VAL A 277 -63.62 13.60 -4.27
N GLY A 278 -63.74 13.81 -2.95
CA GLY A 278 -64.75 13.22 -2.08
C GLY A 278 -64.31 11.95 -1.34
N GLY A 279 -62.99 11.74 -1.20
CA GLY A 279 -62.42 10.66 -0.42
C GLY A 279 -62.84 9.27 -0.91
N ALA A 280 -62.77 8.27 -0.02
CA ALA A 280 -63.20 6.90 -0.31
C ALA A 280 -64.71 6.81 -0.60
N ASP A 281 -65.51 7.77 -0.11
CA ASP A 281 -66.97 7.76 -0.28
C ASP A 281 -67.38 8.14 -1.70
N ALA A 282 -66.79 9.19 -2.29
CA ALA A 282 -67.05 9.54 -3.69
C ALA A 282 -66.39 8.56 -4.68
N VAL A 283 -65.26 7.95 -4.30
CA VAL A 283 -64.73 6.80 -5.04
C VAL A 283 -65.70 5.62 -4.95
N GLY A 284 -66.35 5.41 -3.80
CA GLY A 284 -67.45 4.46 -3.63
C GLY A 284 -68.60 4.74 -4.59
N ASP A 285 -69.09 5.98 -4.64
CA ASP A 285 -70.16 6.40 -5.57
C ASP A 285 -69.78 6.21 -7.05
N VAL A 286 -68.51 6.45 -7.40
CA VAL A 286 -67.99 6.23 -8.75
C VAL A 286 -67.83 4.73 -9.05
N VAL A 287 -67.39 3.93 -8.09
CA VAL A 287 -67.28 2.47 -8.23
C VAL A 287 -68.65 1.82 -8.30
N ASP A 288 -69.64 2.32 -7.56
CA ASP A 288 -71.03 1.85 -7.63
C ASP A 288 -71.65 2.20 -8.99
N ARG A 289 -71.40 3.42 -9.51
CA ARG A 289 -71.75 3.79 -10.88
C ARG A 289 -71.01 2.98 -11.95
N LEU A 290 -69.73 2.66 -11.71
CA LEU A 290 -68.93 1.84 -12.60
C LEU A 290 -69.41 0.39 -12.58
N ARG A 291 -69.87 -0.11 -11.42
CA ARG A 291 -70.51 -1.43 -11.28
C ARG A 291 -71.82 -1.50 -12.06
N GLU A 292 -72.70 -0.51 -11.92
CA GLU A 292 -73.92 -0.42 -12.73
C GLU A 292 -73.61 -0.36 -14.24
N GLN A 293 -72.54 0.33 -14.64
CA GLN A 293 -72.09 0.38 -16.04
C GLN A 293 -71.40 -0.91 -16.48
N MET A 294 -70.65 -1.58 -15.61
CA MET A 294 -70.00 -2.87 -15.87
C MET A 294 -71.04 -3.99 -16.00
N ASP A 295 -72.11 -3.98 -15.19
CA ASP A 295 -73.23 -4.91 -15.36
C ASP A 295 -73.88 -4.74 -16.75
N ALA A 296 -73.98 -3.51 -17.25
CA ALA A 296 -74.45 -3.22 -18.61
C ALA A 296 -73.45 -3.60 -19.71
N VAL A 297 -72.14 -3.54 -19.42
CA VAL A 297 -71.07 -3.98 -20.33
C VAL A 297 -70.90 -5.50 -20.32
N ASP A 298 -71.18 -6.19 -19.22
CA ASP A 298 -71.18 -7.65 -19.12
C ASP A 298 -72.36 -8.26 -19.87
N GLU A 299 -73.51 -7.57 -19.91
CA GLU A 299 -74.61 -7.92 -20.81
C GLU A 299 -74.19 -7.80 -22.29
N VAL A 300 -73.35 -6.81 -22.63
CA VAL A 300 -72.78 -6.64 -23.98
C VAL A 300 -71.61 -7.61 -24.25
N SER A 301 -70.80 -7.93 -23.24
CA SER A 301 -69.68 -8.87 -23.29
C SER A 301 -70.17 -10.30 -23.42
N THR A 302 -71.28 -10.66 -22.80
CA THR A 302 -71.97 -11.94 -22.99
C THR A 302 -72.47 -12.10 -24.43
N ILE A 303 -72.81 -10.99 -25.11
CA ILE A 303 -73.18 -10.97 -26.52
C ILE A 303 -71.94 -11.00 -27.44
N LEU A 304 -70.79 -10.48 -27.00
CA LEU A 304 -69.55 -10.44 -27.80
C LEU A 304 -68.60 -11.64 -27.58
N ALA A 305 -68.75 -12.35 -26.46
CA ALA A 305 -67.96 -13.53 -26.08
C ALA A 305 -68.35 -14.80 -26.87
N GLU A 306 -69.32 -14.73 -27.78
CA GLU A 306 -69.48 -15.72 -28.86
C GLU A 306 -68.34 -15.63 -29.91
N SER A 307 -67.39 -14.71 -29.77
CA SER A 307 -66.27 -14.55 -30.71
C SER A 307 -64.99 -14.05 -30.03
N ALA A 308 -64.28 -14.91 -29.28
CA ALA A 308 -62.98 -14.55 -28.71
C ALA A 308 -61.85 -15.52 -29.14
N GLY A 309 -60.73 -14.93 -29.61
CA GLY A 309 -59.45 -15.58 -29.92
C GLY A 309 -58.52 -15.71 -28.68
N PRO A 310 -57.30 -16.25 -28.86
CA PRO A 310 -56.60 -17.00 -27.81
C PRO A 310 -55.91 -16.14 -26.73
N VAL A 311 -55.92 -16.69 -25.52
CA VAL A 311 -55.32 -16.21 -24.26
C VAL A 311 -53.82 -16.53 -24.26
N VAL A 312 -53.00 -15.62 -23.73
CA VAL A 312 -51.53 -15.77 -23.58
C VAL A 312 -51.24 -16.64 -22.34
N ASP A 313 -50.28 -17.56 -22.47
CA ASP A 313 -50.00 -18.62 -21.50
C ASP A 313 -49.07 -18.13 -20.37
N GLU A 314 -49.55 -18.16 -19.13
CA GLU A 314 -48.81 -17.70 -17.94
C GLU A 314 -47.71 -18.69 -17.54
N ASP A 315 -47.77 -19.93 -18.02
CA ASP A 315 -46.81 -20.99 -17.69
C ASP A 315 -45.39 -20.73 -18.29
N GLU A 316 -45.29 -20.03 -19.42
CA GLU A 316 -44.01 -19.71 -20.07
C GLU A 316 -43.20 -18.67 -19.28
N ILE A 317 -43.89 -17.78 -18.55
CA ILE A 317 -43.27 -16.69 -17.78
C ILE A 317 -42.65 -17.22 -16.48
N ASP A 318 -43.29 -18.20 -15.84
CA ASP A 318 -42.80 -18.80 -14.59
C ASP A 318 -41.54 -19.65 -14.80
N GLU A 319 -41.39 -20.31 -15.96
CA GLU A 319 -40.17 -21.05 -16.31
C GLU A 319 -38.95 -20.13 -16.50
N GLU A 320 -39.13 -18.96 -17.11
CA GLU A 320 -38.02 -18.01 -17.35
C GLU A 320 -37.50 -17.41 -16.03
N LEU A 321 -38.39 -17.16 -15.06
CA LEU A 321 -38.02 -16.63 -13.76
C LEU A 321 -37.24 -17.64 -12.90
N ALA A 322 -37.65 -18.91 -12.93
CA ALA A 322 -36.97 -19.98 -12.19
C ALA A 322 -35.53 -20.23 -12.70
N ALA A 323 -35.29 -20.01 -14.00
CA ALA A 323 -33.97 -20.17 -14.59
C ALA A 323 -32.96 -19.14 -14.06
N LEU A 324 -33.38 -17.88 -13.87
CA LEU A 324 -32.50 -16.79 -13.42
C LEU A 324 -32.07 -16.93 -11.95
N GLU A 325 -32.95 -17.39 -11.06
CA GLU A 325 -32.62 -17.61 -9.65
C GLU A 325 -31.58 -18.72 -9.44
N GLY A 326 -31.58 -19.73 -10.32
CA GLY A 326 -30.63 -20.84 -10.26
C GLY A 326 -29.19 -20.44 -10.65
N GLU A 327 -29.03 -19.48 -11.56
CA GLU A 327 -27.71 -19.01 -11.98
C GLU A 327 -27.02 -18.15 -10.92
N GLU A 328 -27.77 -17.30 -10.20
CA GLU A 328 -27.20 -16.48 -9.12
C GLU A 328 -26.68 -17.33 -7.96
N LYS A 329 -27.43 -18.35 -7.53
CA LYS A 329 -27.03 -19.22 -6.41
C LYS A 329 -25.71 -19.96 -6.70
N LYS A 330 -25.54 -20.49 -7.92
CA LYS A 330 -24.29 -21.17 -8.32
C LYS A 330 -23.09 -20.23 -8.28
N LYS A 331 -23.26 -18.98 -8.69
CA LYS A 331 -22.19 -17.97 -8.70
C LYS A 331 -21.77 -17.54 -7.28
N GLU A 332 -22.69 -17.59 -6.32
CA GLU A 332 -22.39 -17.32 -4.92
C GLU A 332 -21.63 -18.48 -4.27
N GLU A 333 -22.05 -19.72 -4.55
CA GLU A 333 -21.37 -20.94 -4.07
C GLU A 333 -19.93 -21.06 -4.58
N GLU A 334 -19.66 -20.71 -5.84
CA GLU A 334 -18.31 -20.70 -6.41
C GLU A 334 -17.38 -19.68 -5.71
N LYS A 335 -17.91 -18.51 -5.34
CA LYS A 335 -17.15 -17.49 -4.61
C LYS A 335 -16.83 -17.92 -3.19
N GLU A 336 -17.78 -18.52 -2.49
CA GLU A 336 -17.59 -19.09 -1.15
C GLU A 336 -16.51 -20.17 -1.18
N ARG A 337 -16.55 -21.07 -2.17
CA ARG A 337 -15.56 -22.14 -2.31
C ARG A 337 -14.15 -21.60 -2.59
N ALA A 338 -14.02 -20.65 -3.52
CA ALA A 338 -12.73 -20.02 -3.81
C ALA A 338 -12.13 -19.29 -2.60
N LYS A 339 -12.98 -18.72 -1.74
CA LYS A 339 -12.53 -18.06 -0.50
C LYS A 339 -12.00 -19.08 0.52
N ARG A 340 -12.68 -20.22 0.70
CA ARG A 340 -12.24 -21.30 1.60
C ARG A 340 -10.92 -21.92 1.15
N GLU A 341 -10.79 -22.23 -0.14
CA GLU A 341 -9.53 -22.78 -0.70
C GLU A 341 -8.34 -21.80 -0.53
N ALA A 342 -8.60 -20.49 -0.61
CA ALA A 342 -7.58 -19.46 -0.37
C ALA A 342 -7.21 -19.27 1.12
N GLU A 343 -8.12 -19.56 2.05
CA GLU A 343 -7.84 -19.56 3.49
C GLU A 343 -7.04 -20.81 3.88
N GLU A 344 -7.44 -21.99 3.41
CA GLU A 344 -6.72 -23.25 3.64
C GLU A 344 -5.27 -23.21 3.09
N ALA A 345 -5.06 -22.59 1.93
CA ALA A 345 -3.72 -22.42 1.35
C ALA A 345 -2.81 -21.53 2.23
N LYS A 346 -3.36 -20.52 2.90
CA LYS A 346 -2.59 -19.66 3.82
C LYS A 346 -2.23 -20.39 5.10
N GLU A 347 -3.15 -21.17 5.66
CA GLU A 347 -2.91 -21.98 6.85
C GLU A 347 -1.84 -23.06 6.59
N ALA A 348 -1.87 -23.69 5.43
CA ALA A 348 -0.85 -24.66 5.02
C ALA A 348 0.55 -24.02 4.88
N GLU A 349 0.65 -22.82 4.31
CA GLU A 349 1.92 -22.08 4.20
C GLU A 349 2.47 -21.69 5.59
N GLU A 350 1.59 -21.33 6.52
CA GLU A 350 1.97 -20.96 7.89
C GLU A 350 2.45 -22.18 8.70
N LEU A 351 1.75 -23.32 8.58
CA LEU A 351 2.18 -24.61 9.16
C LEU A 351 3.53 -25.08 8.60
N GLN A 352 3.75 -24.92 7.29
CA GLN A 352 5.01 -25.29 6.66
C GLN A 352 6.18 -24.45 7.19
N ARG A 353 5.98 -23.15 7.39
CA ARG A 353 6.98 -22.27 8.05
C ARG A 353 7.26 -22.66 9.50
N GLN A 354 6.25 -23.11 10.24
CA GLN A 354 6.44 -23.58 11.62
C GLN A 354 7.24 -24.89 11.69
N LEU A 355 7.02 -25.82 10.76
CA LEU A 355 7.76 -27.07 10.67
C LEU A 355 9.24 -26.86 10.27
N GLU A 356 9.51 -25.94 9.34
CA GLU A 356 10.89 -25.56 8.97
C GLU A 356 11.64 -24.91 10.14
N ALA A 357 10.96 -24.12 10.97
CA ALA A 357 11.55 -23.52 12.17
C ALA A 357 11.95 -24.58 13.21
N ILE A 358 11.17 -25.65 13.36
CA ILE A 358 11.45 -26.76 14.29
C ILE A 358 12.57 -27.66 13.75
N GLY A 359 12.65 -27.88 12.43
CA GLY A 359 13.69 -28.69 11.79
C GLY A 359 15.12 -28.13 11.93
N SER A 360 15.29 -26.83 12.15
CA SER A 360 16.62 -26.21 12.33
C SER A 360 17.23 -26.38 13.74
N ALA A 361 16.49 -26.97 14.70
CA ALA A 361 16.91 -27.09 16.10
C ALA A 361 17.51 -28.45 16.49
N THR A 362 17.81 -29.35 15.54
CA THR A 362 18.32 -30.70 15.87
C THR A 362 19.48 -31.15 14.97
N GLU A 363 20.65 -30.51 15.13
CA GLU A 363 21.94 -31.17 14.86
C GLU A 363 22.96 -30.77 15.95
N PRO A 364 23.71 -31.73 16.54
CA PRO A 364 24.55 -31.49 17.70
C PRO A 364 25.92 -30.92 17.32
N THR A 365 26.32 -29.87 18.03
CA THR A 365 27.62 -29.20 17.95
C THR A 365 28.75 -30.15 18.42
N ALA A 366 29.70 -30.44 17.52
CA ALA A 366 30.95 -31.09 17.85
C ALA A 366 31.98 -30.07 18.35
N GLU A 367 32.30 -30.09 19.65
CA GLU A 367 33.45 -29.40 20.24
C GLU A 367 34.76 -30.13 19.89
N LYS A 368 35.73 -29.37 19.38
CA LYS A 368 37.13 -29.79 19.20
C LYS A 368 37.92 -29.47 20.46
N GLU A 369 38.29 -30.49 21.23
CA GLU A 369 39.30 -30.39 22.28
C GLU A 369 40.64 -30.99 21.83
N GLN A 370 41.70 -30.22 22.07
CA GLN A 370 43.09 -30.50 21.72
C GLN A 370 43.65 -31.68 22.52
N ARG A 371 44.31 -32.60 21.81
CA ARG A 371 45.10 -33.68 22.38
C ARG A 371 46.51 -33.17 22.71
N ASP A 372 46.90 -33.27 23.97
CA ASP A 372 48.31 -33.37 24.36
C ASP A 372 48.44 -34.47 25.42
N ALA A 373 49.18 -35.53 25.10
CA ALA A 373 49.53 -36.57 26.06
C ALA A 373 50.86 -37.24 25.64
N PRO A 374 51.84 -37.36 26.55
CA PRO A 374 53.02 -38.20 26.36
C PRO A 374 52.75 -39.64 26.83
N ARG A 375 53.34 -40.62 26.14
CA ARG A 375 53.53 -42.03 26.59
C ARG A 375 54.63 -42.08 27.68
N PRO A 376 54.75 -43.09 28.57
CA PRO A 376 54.55 -44.54 28.29
C PRO A 376 54.03 -45.41 29.46
N GLY A 377 53.91 -46.73 29.23
CA GLY A 377 53.99 -47.75 30.30
C GLY A 377 52.92 -48.84 30.30
N SER A 378 53.37 -50.09 30.21
CA SER A 378 52.64 -51.37 30.21
C SER A 378 52.27 -51.88 31.62
N ALA A 379 51.34 -52.85 31.66
CA ALA A 379 50.72 -53.57 32.80
C ALA A 379 49.37 -52.93 33.21
N ASP A 380 48.24 -53.62 33.33
CA ASP A 380 48.00 -55.01 33.70
C ASP A 380 46.77 -55.57 32.97
N ARG A 381 46.79 -56.89 32.75
CA ARG A 381 45.61 -57.69 32.39
C ARG A 381 44.79 -57.95 33.66
N ASP A 382 43.51 -58.27 33.47
CA ASP A 382 42.56 -58.79 34.47
C ASP A 382 41.78 -57.74 35.29
N ALA A 383 40.67 -57.24 34.72
CA ALA A 383 39.42 -56.91 35.44
C ALA A 383 38.39 -56.21 34.53
N ALA A 384 37.86 -56.87 33.50
CA ALA A 384 36.67 -56.36 32.79
C ALA A 384 35.94 -57.44 31.99
N VAL A 385 35.67 -58.61 32.60
CA VAL A 385 34.77 -59.62 32.01
C VAL A 385 33.57 -59.95 32.91
N GLU A 386 33.49 -59.42 34.13
CA GLU A 386 32.49 -59.85 35.11
C GLU A 386 31.47 -58.75 35.47
N GLY A 387 30.79 -58.20 34.46
CA GLY A 387 29.69 -57.24 34.67
C GLY A 387 28.45 -57.46 33.78
N ILE A 388 28.56 -58.26 32.72
CA ILE A 388 27.50 -58.49 31.72
C ILE A 388 26.55 -59.65 32.14
N ARG A 389 26.51 -60.01 33.43
CA ARG A 389 25.74 -61.18 33.90
C ARG A 389 24.85 -61.00 35.12
N ARG A 390 24.55 -59.77 35.54
CA ARG A 390 23.52 -59.57 36.58
C ARG A 390 22.56 -58.44 36.19
N LEU A 391 21.27 -58.79 36.22
CA LEU A 391 20.06 -57.96 36.08
C LEU A 391 19.58 -57.84 34.62
N SER A 392 19.07 -58.90 33.99
CA SER A 392 17.71 -59.49 34.14
C SER A 392 16.62 -58.41 34.02
N LEU A 393 15.93 -58.36 32.88
CA LEU A 393 14.60 -58.99 32.66
C LEU A 393 13.52 -58.34 33.54
N GLU A 394 12.67 -57.50 32.93
CA GLU A 394 11.20 -57.58 33.02
C GLU A 394 10.59 -56.46 32.13
N GLU A 395 9.87 -56.83 31.08
CA GLU A 395 9.04 -55.93 30.25
C GLU A 395 7.58 -56.40 30.38
N PRO A 396 6.63 -55.54 30.79
CA PRO A 396 5.22 -55.87 30.65
C PRO A 396 4.53 -55.02 29.57
N LEU A 397 3.96 -55.70 28.59
CA LEU A 397 2.95 -55.19 27.65
C LEU A 397 1.60 -54.92 28.36
N PRO A 398 0.84 -53.88 27.97
CA PRO A 398 -0.57 -53.77 28.34
C PRO A 398 -1.52 -53.85 27.12
N ALA A 399 -2.51 -54.75 27.19
CA ALA A 399 -3.85 -54.63 26.59
C ALA A 399 -4.76 -55.69 27.26
N GLN A 400 -5.62 -55.31 28.22
CA GLN A 400 -7.05 -54.91 28.07
C GLN A 400 -8.04 -56.09 28.30
N PRO A 401 -9.29 -55.80 28.71
CA PRO A 401 -9.95 -56.44 29.85
C PRO A 401 -10.97 -57.52 29.47
N THR A 402 -11.36 -58.35 30.45
CA THR A 402 -12.68 -59.00 30.45
C THR A 402 -13.34 -58.93 31.83
N LYS A 403 -14.48 -58.21 31.84
CA LYS A 403 -15.59 -58.16 32.80
C LYS A 403 -15.38 -57.59 34.20
#